data_AF-A0A956KKP4-F1
#
_entry.id   AF-A0A956KKP4-F1
#
_cell.length_a   1.000
_cell.length_b   1.000
_cell.length_c   1.000
_cell.angle_alpha   90.00
_cell.angle_beta   90.00
_cell.angle_gamma   90.00
#
_symmetry.space_group_name_H-M   'P 1'
#
loop_
_entity.id
_entity.type
_entity.pdbx_description
1 polymer ?
#
loop_
_entity_poly.entity_id
_entity_poly.type
_entity_poly.pdbx_seq_one_letter_code
_entity_poly.pdbx_strand_id
1 'polypeptide(L)'
;ERVLWLTAGVPLLAMALGAPLEYGLAGVAASALAMDGSTLRRWAVAIGALGLALLARQVGSLADLVFAHGHNLIAVGLWAAWRPRAGKAYLWVLATFVLASVALAAGLADGVWLGEMPAGLRTADHLKILAPASAGDWGLRLVLLYCFAQSVHYGVWLRLLPEDDRARPTPRSFGASYRALRSELGGWVLGVFALASIVLALWACVDLAEARDGYLRFARCHGSLELIAVGLLIAGGRRYGGA
;
A
#
# COMPACT_ATOMS: atom_id res chain seq x y z
N GLU A 1 21.04 1.15 9.25
CA GLU A 1 20.02 2.21 9.44
C GLU A 1 20.28 3.49 8.65
N ARG A 2 21.42 4.20 8.84
CA ARG A 2 21.72 5.46 8.11
C ARG A 2 21.64 5.33 6.58
N VAL A 3 22.06 4.19 6.02
CA VAL A 3 22.01 3.96 4.57
C VAL A 3 20.57 3.85 4.06
N LEU A 4 19.63 3.31 4.84
CA LEU A 4 18.22 3.18 4.43
C LEU A 4 17.51 4.55 4.36
N TRP A 5 17.93 5.52 5.16
CA TRP A 5 17.46 6.90 5.00
C TRP A 5 17.78 7.45 3.62
N LEU A 6 18.93 7.07 3.05
CA LEU A 6 19.32 7.47 1.71
C LEU A 6 18.62 6.60 0.64
N THR A 7 18.68 5.28 0.76
CA THR A 7 18.21 4.38 -0.30
C THR A 7 16.70 4.18 -0.33
N ALA A 8 15.99 4.38 0.78
CA ALA A 8 14.53 4.37 0.85
C ALA A 8 13.96 5.78 1.02
N GLY A 9 14.52 6.56 1.95
CA GLY A 9 13.97 7.87 2.29
C GLY A 9 14.02 8.88 1.14
N VAL A 10 15.13 8.99 0.41
CA VAL A 10 15.23 9.94 -0.72
C VAL A 10 14.26 9.58 -1.86
N PRO A 11 14.18 8.32 -2.33
CA PRO A 11 13.20 7.95 -3.33
C PRO A 11 11.74 8.16 -2.89
N LEU A 12 11.40 7.83 -1.64
CA LEU A 12 10.06 8.07 -1.10
C LEU A 12 9.72 9.56 -1.03
N LEU A 13 10.67 10.40 -0.60
CA LEU A 13 10.50 11.85 -0.61
C LEU A 13 10.30 12.39 -2.03
N ALA A 14 11.09 11.92 -3.00
CA ALA A 14 10.92 12.31 -4.39
C ALA A 14 9.50 11.94 -4.89
N MET A 15 9.01 10.75 -4.56
CA MET A 15 7.66 10.32 -4.92
C MET A 15 6.56 11.15 -4.25
N ALA A 16 6.72 11.47 -2.96
CA ALA A 16 5.81 12.35 -2.25
C ALA A 16 5.74 13.75 -2.90
N LEU A 17 6.83 14.19 -3.53
CA LEU A 17 6.93 15.43 -4.30
C LEU A 17 6.49 15.29 -5.78
N GLY A 18 5.98 14.13 -6.19
CA GLY A 18 5.43 13.90 -7.52
C GLY A 18 6.35 13.18 -8.51
N ALA A 19 7.49 12.64 -8.06
CA ALA A 19 8.31 11.78 -8.89
C ALA A 19 7.53 10.51 -9.31
N PRO A 20 7.80 9.97 -10.51
CA PRO A 20 7.10 8.80 -11.04
C PRO A 20 7.50 7.50 -10.32
N LEU A 21 6.73 6.43 -10.56
CA LEU A 21 6.84 5.14 -9.84
C LEU A 21 8.24 4.50 -9.92
N GLU A 22 8.99 4.72 -11.00
CA GLU A 22 10.35 4.20 -11.15
C GLU A 22 11.31 4.65 -10.04
N TYR A 23 11.06 5.80 -9.40
CA TYR A 23 11.86 6.23 -8.25
C TYR A 23 11.65 5.31 -7.06
N GLY A 24 10.40 4.96 -6.75
CA GLY A 24 10.07 4.00 -5.70
C GLY A 24 10.73 2.64 -5.94
N LEU A 25 10.64 2.15 -7.17
CA LEU A 25 11.27 0.89 -7.60
C LEU A 25 12.81 0.95 -7.55
N ALA A 26 13.41 2.08 -7.91
CA ALA A 26 14.84 2.31 -7.71
C ALA A 26 15.20 2.29 -6.21
N GLY A 27 14.33 2.81 -5.35
CA GLY A 27 14.47 2.71 -3.89
C GLY A 27 14.43 1.28 -3.36
N VAL A 28 13.58 0.41 -3.94
CA VAL A 28 13.57 -1.04 -3.65
C VAL A 28 14.93 -1.66 -3.99
N ALA A 29 15.44 -1.39 -5.20
CA ALA A 29 16.71 -1.93 -5.66
C ALA A 29 17.89 -1.45 -4.79
N ALA A 30 17.97 -0.14 -4.55
CA ALA A 30 19.02 0.46 -3.74
C ALA A 30 19.00 -0.07 -2.30
N SER A 31 17.81 -0.20 -1.71
CA SER A 31 17.66 -0.69 -0.33
C SER A 31 17.98 -2.19 -0.20
N ALA A 32 17.64 -3.00 -1.20
CA ALA A 32 18.03 -4.41 -1.26
C ALA A 32 19.56 -4.58 -1.38
N LEU A 33 20.22 -3.75 -2.19
CA LEU A 33 21.68 -3.75 -2.33
C LEU A 33 22.38 -3.17 -1.10
N ALA A 34 21.74 -2.31 -0.31
CA ALA A 34 22.32 -1.74 0.90
C ALA A 34 22.22 -2.64 2.14
N MET A 35 21.34 -3.65 2.14
CA MET A 35 21.19 -4.55 3.26
C MET A 35 22.13 -5.77 3.21
N ASP A 36 22.44 -6.28 4.39
CA ASP A 36 23.11 -7.56 4.56
C ASP A 36 22.13 -8.72 4.27
N GLY A 37 22.63 -9.74 3.57
CA GLY A 37 21.83 -10.89 3.17
C GLY A 37 22.50 -11.69 2.04
N SER A 38 21.78 -12.68 1.53
CA SER A 38 22.25 -13.49 0.40
C SER A 38 22.48 -12.62 -0.83
N THR A 39 23.70 -12.64 -1.38
CA THR A 39 24.07 -11.93 -2.62
C THR A 39 23.10 -12.23 -3.75
N LEU A 40 22.72 -13.49 -3.93
CA LEU A 40 21.76 -13.90 -4.96
C LEU A 40 20.40 -13.22 -4.76
N ARG A 41 19.86 -13.20 -3.53
CA ARG A 41 18.56 -12.59 -3.24
C ARG A 41 18.58 -11.09 -3.44
N ARG A 42 19.65 -10.42 -2.99
CA ARG A 42 19.85 -8.97 -3.16
C ARG A 42 19.85 -8.58 -4.64
N TRP A 43 20.65 -9.28 -5.45
CA TRP A 43 20.69 -9.03 -6.89
C TRP A 43 19.38 -9.39 -7.59
N ALA A 44 18.72 -10.48 -7.21
CA ALA A 44 17.42 -10.84 -7.79
C ALA A 44 16.37 -9.75 -7.52
N VAL A 45 16.27 -9.23 -6.30
CA VAL A 45 15.37 -8.11 -5.95
C VAL A 45 15.75 -6.86 -6.72
N ALA A 46 17.04 -6.50 -6.77
CA ALA A 46 17.50 -5.30 -7.46
C ALA A 46 17.23 -5.35 -8.96
N ILE A 47 17.57 -6.45 -9.63
CA ILE A 47 17.34 -6.63 -11.07
C ILE A 47 15.83 -6.65 -11.35
N GLY A 48 15.04 -7.35 -10.55
CA GLY A 48 13.58 -7.37 -10.69
C GLY A 48 12.96 -5.99 -10.55
N ALA A 49 13.35 -5.23 -9.52
CA ALA A 49 12.85 -3.87 -9.29
C ALA A 49 13.28 -2.90 -10.40
N LEU A 50 14.52 -2.96 -10.88
CA LEU A 50 14.99 -2.13 -11.99
C LEU A 50 14.32 -2.51 -13.31
N GLY A 51 14.09 -3.80 -13.56
CA GLY A 51 13.32 -4.27 -14.72
C GLY A 51 11.89 -3.75 -14.71
N LEU A 52 11.22 -3.80 -13.55
CA LEU A 52 9.90 -3.20 -13.36
C LEU A 52 9.93 -1.68 -13.50
N ALA A 53 11.00 -1.00 -13.08
CA ALA A 53 11.14 0.45 -13.23
C ALA A 53 11.23 0.85 -14.71
N LEU A 54 12.02 0.11 -15.49
CA LEU A 54 12.12 0.31 -16.95
C LEU A 54 10.78 0.05 -17.63
N LEU A 55 10.08 -1.02 -17.26
CA LEU A 55 8.75 -1.32 -17.79
C LEU A 55 7.73 -0.24 -17.40
N ALA A 56 7.73 0.22 -16.15
CA ALA A 56 6.84 1.27 -15.66
C ALA A 56 7.01 2.55 -16.47
N ARG A 57 8.26 2.93 -16.76
CA ARG A 57 8.58 4.06 -17.63
C ARG A 57 8.05 3.89 -19.06
N GLN A 58 8.07 2.67 -19.60
CA GLN A 58 7.58 2.40 -20.95
C GLN A 58 6.05 2.47 -21.06
N VAL A 59 5.33 1.97 -20.05
CA VAL A 59 3.86 1.94 -20.07
C VAL A 59 3.21 3.18 -19.44
N GLY A 60 4.00 4.06 -18.82
CA GLY A 60 3.57 5.37 -18.32
C GLY A 60 2.48 5.27 -17.25
N SER A 61 1.40 6.04 -17.41
CA SER A 61 0.30 6.10 -16.44
C SER A 61 -0.42 4.77 -16.21
N LEU A 62 -0.32 3.82 -17.15
CA LEU A 62 -0.83 2.47 -16.95
C LEU A 62 -0.11 1.77 -15.79
N ALA A 63 1.19 2.03 -15.58
CA ALA A 63 1.93 1.48 -14.45
C ALA A 63 1.38 1.98 -13.12
N ASP A 64 1.08 3.28 -13.04
CA ASP A 64 0.46 3.87 -11.85
C ASP A 64 -0.91 3.25 -11.55
N LEU A 65 -1.70 2.98 -12.59
CA LEU A 65 -3.01 2.34 -12.45
C LEU A 65 -2.88 0.90 -11.96
N VAL A 66 -2.04 0.10 -12.62
CA VAL A 66 -1.76 -1.29 -12.22
C VAL A 66 -1.22 -1.34 -10.81
N PHE A 67 -0.33 -0.40 -10.45
CA PHE A 67 0.22 -0.29 -9.11
C PHE A 67 -0.84 0.10 -8.08
N ALA A 68 -1.73 1.04 -8.40
CA ALA A 68 -2.84 1.41 -7.53
C ALA A 68 -3.75 0.20 -7.21
N HIS A 69 -4.02 -0.67 -8.18
CA HIS A 69 -4.76 -1.91 -7.90
C HIS A 69 -3.91 -2.95 -7.15
N GLY A 70 -2.70 -3.20 -7.65
CA GLY A 70 -1.84 -4.29 -7.21
C GLY A 70 -1.27 -4.10 -5.80
N HIS A 71 -1.01 -2.86 -5.36
CA HIS A 71 -0.41 -2.65 -4.04
C HIS A 71 -1.32 -3.07 -2.89
N ASN A 72 -2.64 -3.07 -3.08
CA ASN A 72 -3.58 -3.58 -2.07
C ASN A 72 -3.34 -5.06 -1.74
N LEU A 73 -2.82 -5.83 -2.69
CA LEU A 73 -2.44 -7.24 -2.50
C LEU A 73 -1.14 -7.37 -1.70
N ILE A 74 -0.26 -6.35 -1.77
CA ILE A 74 1.03 -6.34 -1.07
C ILE A 74 0.81 -6.36 0.43
N ALA A 75 -0.12 -5.58 0.97
CA ALA A 75 -0.43 -5.60 2.40
C ALA A 75 -0.85 -6.99 2.89
N VAL A 76 -1.75 -7.67 2.16
CA VAL A 76 -2.21 -9.03 2.52
C VAL A 76 -1.05 -10.04 2.45
N GLY A 77 -0.23 -9.97 1.41
CA GLY A 77 0.95 -10.81 1.25
C GLY A 77 2.01 -10.56 2.32
N LEU A 78 2.30 -9.29 2.61
CA LEU A 78 3.21 -8.86 3.68
C LEU A 78 2.72 -9.36 5.03
N TRP A 79 1.45 -9.17 5.36
CA TRP A 79 0.86 -9.72 6.57
C TRP A 79 1.09 -11.21 6.63
N ALA A 80 0.68 -11.98 5.62
CA ALA A 80 0.85 -13.44 5.61
C ALA A 80 2.31 -13.88 5.84
N ALA A 81 3.27 -13.15 5.27
CA ALA A 81 4.71 -13.44 5.36
C ALA A 81 5.43 -12.83 6.58
N TRP A 82 4.79 -11.89 7.31
CA TRP A 82 5.41 -11.03 8.32
C TRP A 82 6.09 -11.83 9.44
N ARG A 83 5.38 -12.84 9.97
CA ARG A 83 5.83 -13.73 11.04
C ARG A 83 5.52 -15.20 10.73
N PRO A 84 6.26 -16.14 11.35
CA PRO A 84 5.82 -17.54 11.40
C PRO A 84 4.41 -17.66 11.98
N ARG A 85 3.55 -18.44 11.32
CA ARG A 85 2.15 -18.64 11.73
C ARG A 85 2.03 -19.87 12.61
N ALA A 86 1.49 -19.70 13.82
CA ALA A 86 1.31 -20.80 14.78
C ALA A 86 0.21 -21.80 14.38
N GLY A 87 -0.72 -21.41 13.52
CA GLY A 87 -1.83 -22.25 13.06
C GLY A 87 -2.29 -21.90 11.65
N LYS A 88 -3.32 -22.60 11.16
CA LYS A 88 -3.83 -22.47 9.79
C LYS A 88 -4.95 -21.43 9.62
N ALA A 89 -5.37 -20.75 10.68
CA ALA A 89 -6.48 -19.79 10.63
C ALA A 89 -6.25 -18.64 9.62
N TYR A 90 -4.99 -18.22 9.42
CA TYR A 90 -4.66 -17.20 8.42
C TYR A 90 -5.02 -17.63 6.99
N LEU A 91 -5.02 -18.93 6.69
CA LEU A 91 -5.43 -19.45 5.37
C LEU A 91 -6.91 -19.18 5.11
N TRP A 92 -7.76 -19.15 6.14
CA TRP A 92 -9.16 -18.75 5.97
C TRP A 92 -9.28 -17.28 5.60
N VAL A 93 -8.48 -16.40 6.22
CA VAL A 93 -8.46 -14.97 5.85
C VAL A 93 -8.03 -14.79 4.39
N LEU A 94 -6.97 -15.49 3.97
CA LEU A 94 -6.49 -15.46 2.58
C LEU A 94 -7.53 -16.04 1.61
N ALA A 95 -8.15 -17.17 1.96
CA ALA A 95 -9.20 -17.79 1.15
C ALA A 95 -10.42 -16.87 1.01
N THR A 96 -10.89 -16.27 2.10
CA THR A 96 -12.00 -15.31 2.08
C THR A 96 -11.67 -14.10 1.21
N PHE A 97 -10.45 -13.56 1.33
CA PHE A 97 -10.00 -12.45 0.48
C PHE A 97 -10.04 -12.81 -1.02
N VAL A 98 -9.49 -13.98 -1.39
CA VAL A 98 -9.49 -14.46 -2.77
C VAL A 98 -10.91 -14.74 -3.27
N LEU A 99 -11.73 -15.45 -2.50
CA LEU A 99 -13.10 -15.80 -2.88
C LEU A 99 -13.97 -14.56 -3.04
N ALA A 100 -13.86 -13.58 -2.14
CA ALA A 100 -14.58 -12.31 -2.27
C ALA A 100 -14.12 -11.52 -3.50
N SER A 101 -12.82 -11.48 -3.78
CA SER A 101 -12.26 -10.84 -4.98
C SER A 101 -12.79 -11.49 -6.26
N VAL A 102 -12.81 -12.82 -6.33
CA VAL A 102 -13.35 -13.57 -7.47
C VAL A 102 -14.86 -13.34 -7.60
N ALA A 103 -15.60 -13.36 -6.51
CA ALA A 103 -17.04 -13.13 -6.54
C ALA A 103 -17.39 -11.71 -7.03
N LEU A 104 -16.64 -10.70 -6.59
CA LEU A 104 -16.79 -9.33 -7.09
C LEU A 104 -16.44 -9.22 -8.57
N ALA A 105 -15.35 -9.84 -9.02
CA ALA A 105 -14.98 -9.89 -10.43
C ALA A 105 -16.01 -10.65 -11.29
N ALA A 106 -16.71 -11.63 -10.71
CA ALA A 106 -17.81 -12.36 -11.36
C ALA A 106 -19.14 -11.61 -11.38
N GLY A 107 -19.24 -10.45 -10.73
CA GLY A 107 -20.43 -9.58 -10.76
C GLY A 107 -21.38 -9.73 -9.57
N LEU A 108 -20.96 -10.33 -8.45
CA LEU A 108 -21.81 -10.50 -7.26
C LEU A 108 -22.44 -9.18 -6.77
N ALA A 109 -21.80 -8.04 -7.04
CA ALA A 109 -22.21 -6.72 -6.57
C ALA A 109 -22.65 -5.76 -7.70
N ASP A 110 -22.92 -6.26 -8.92
CA ASP A 110 -23.28 -5.40 -10.06
C ASP A 110 -24.55 -4.56 -9.80
N GLY A 111 -25.47 -5.05 -8.95
CA GLY A 111 -26.71 -4.34 -8.58
C GLY A 111 -26.60 -3.37 -7.38
N VAL A 112 -25.44 -3.26 -6.72
CA VAL A 112 -25.32 -2.57 -5.42
C VAL A 112 -25.22 -1.03 -5.56
N TRP A 113 -25.04 -0.50 -6.78
CA TRP A 113 -24.73 0.92 -7.03
C TRP A 113 -25.86 1.71 -7.71
N LEU A 114 -27.11 1.47 -7.33
CA LEU A 114 -28.30 2.10 -7.94
C LEU A 114 -28.79 3.38 -7.22
N GLY A 115 -27.94 4.04 -6.42
CA GLY A 115 -28.31 5.23 -5.65
C GLY A 115 -27.77 6.54 -6.21
N GLU A 116 -28.46 7.65 -5.92
CA GLU A 116 -27.92 8.99 -6.15
C GLU A 116 -26.74 9.27 -5.20
N MET A 117 -25.64 9.80 -5.74
CA MET A 117 -24.46 10.21 -4.97
C MET A 117 -24.13 11.69 -5.21
N PRO A 118 -23.54 12.40 -4.22
CA PRO A 118 -23.07 13.77 -4.40
C PRO A 118 -22.09 13.90 -5.56
N ALA A 119 -22.04 15.10 -6.18
CA ALA A 119 -21.08 15.41 -7.23
C ALA A 119 -19.64 15.18 -6.76
N GLY A 120 -18.79 14.57 -7.60
CA GLY A 120 -17.42 14.17 -7.25
C GLY A 120 -17.31 12.81 -6.56
N LEU A 121 -18.42 12.24 -6.08
CA LEU A 121 -18.51 10.88 -5.55
C LEU A 121 -19.26 9.92 -6.49
N ARG A 122 -19.62 10.39 -7.69
CA ARG A 122 -20.36 9.59 -8.66
C ARG A 122 -19.50 8.41 -9.14
N THR A 123 -20.14 7.29 -9.45
CA THR A 123 -19.47 6.11 -10.02
C THR A 123 -18.67 6.46 -11.28
N ALA A 124 -19.19 7.36 -12.12
CA ALA A 124 -18.51 7.82 -13.33
C ALA A 124 -17.17 8.53 -13.04
N ASP A 125 -17.08 9.25 -11.93
CA ASP A 125 -15.85 9.96 -11.54
C ASP A 125 -14.78 8.95 -11.08
N HIS A 126 -15.18 7.89 -10.35
CA HIS A 126 -14.30 6.80 -9.94
C HIS A 126 -13.84 5.93 -11.11
N LEU A 127 -14.73 5.64 -12.08
CA LEU A 127 -14.40 4.89 -13.29
C LEU A 127 -13.29 5.57 -14.10
N LYS A 128 -13.37 6.90 -14.27
CA LYS A 128 -12.35 7.67 -14.99
C LYS A 128 -10.96 7.59 -14.35
N ILE A 129 -10.87 7.34 -13.04
CA ILE A 129 -9.61 7.30 -12.31
C ILE A 129 -9.07 5.87 -12.21
N LEU A 130 -9.93 4.92 -11.86
CA LEU A 130 -9.54 3.56 -11.50
C LEU A 130 -9.73 2.54 -12.63
N ALA A 131 -10.47 2.89 -13.68
CA ALA A 131 -10.69 2.01 -14.82
C ALA A 131 -10.90 2.81 -16.13
N PRO A 132 -10.07 3.82 -16.47
CA PRO A 132 -10.32 4.77 -17.57
C PRO A 132 -10.49 4.11 -18.94
N ALA A 133 -9.88 2.94 -19.15
CA ALA A 133 -9.91 2.22 -20.43
C ALA A 133 -10.85 1.01 -20.43
N SER A 134 -11.59 0.77 -19.34
CA SER A 134 -12.47 -0.40 -19.20
C SER A 134 -13.89 -0.06 -19.61
N ALA A 135 -14.42 -0.79 -20.60
CA ALA A 135 -15.79 -0.64 -21.06
C ALA A 135 -16.76 -1.52 -20.27
N GLY A 136 -18.02 -1.06 -20.17
CA GLY A 136 -19.14 -1.82 -19.61
C GLY A 136 -18.95 -2.22 -18.15
N ASP A 137 -19.52 -3.37 -17.80
CA ASP A 137 -19.60 -3.87 -16.41
C ASP A 137 -18.22 -4.10 -15.78
N TRP A 138 -17.20 -4.39 -16.59
CA TRP A 138 -15.83 -4.60 -16.10
C TRP A 138 -15.23 -3.38 -15.44
N GLY A 139 -15.54 -2.16 -15.91
CA GLY A 139 -15.08 -0.94 -15.26
C GLY A 139 -15.58 -0.85 -13.83
N LEU A 140 -16.87 -1.11 -13.61
CA LEU A 140 -17.48 -1.07 -12.28
C LEU A 140 -16.91 -2.17 -11.38
N ARG A 141 -16.75 -3.38 -11.90
CA ARG A 141 -16.16 -4.50 -11.16
C ARG A 141 -14.73 -4.23 -10.71
N LEU A 142 -13.92 -3.55 -11.54
CA LEU A 142 -12.57 -3.11 -11.16
C LEU A 142 -12.60 -2.06 -10.05
N VAL A 143 -13.51 -1.08 -10.12
CA VAL A 143 -13.70 -0.09 -9.04
C VAL A 143 -14.13 -0.77 -7.74
N LEU A 144 -15.07 -1.71 -7.81
CA LEU A 144 -15.55 -2.48 -6.66
C LEU A 144 -14.44 -3.32 -6.03
N LEU A 145 -13.68 -4.02 -6.87
CA LEU A 145 -12.53 -4.81 -6.44
C LEU A 145 -11.48 -3.93 -5.78
N TYR A 146 -11.19 -2.76 -6.35
CA TYR A 146 -10.31 -1.76 -5.75
C TYR A 146 -10.81 -1.33 -4.37
N CYS A 147 -12.08 -0.91 -4.25
CA CYS A 147 -12.66 -0.48 -2.98
C CYS A 147 -12.62 -1.58 -1.92
N PHE A 148 -12.93 -2.82 -2.30
CA PHE A 148 -12.83 -3.98 -1.41
C PHE A 148 -11.39 -4.22 -0.97
N ALA A 149 -10.46 -4.31 -1.91
CA ALA A 149 -9.05 -4.58 -1.64
C ALA A 149 -8.42 -3.46 -0.81
N GLN A 150 -8.74 -2.20 -1.11
CA GLN A 150 -8.33 -1.02 -0.35
C GLN A 150 -8.87 -1.05 1.09
N SER A 151 -10.12 -1.50 1.28
CA SER A 151 -10.70 -1.66 2.62
C SER A 151 -9.95 -2.73 3.43
N VAL A 152 -9.65 -3.88 2.81
CA VAL A 152 -8.86 -4.95 3.43
C VAL A 152 -7.44 -4.47 3.73
N HIS A 153 -6.81 -3.74 2.81
CA HIS A 153 -5.49 -3.13 2.95
C HIS A 153 -5.40 -2.26 4.21
N TYR A 154 -6.37 -1.36 4.42
CA TYR A 154 -6.44 -0.59 5.66
C TYR A 154 -6.64 -1.48 6.89
N GLY A 155 -7.52 -2.48 6.80
CA GLY A 155 -7.73 -3.44 7.87
C GLY A 155 -6.44 -4.18 8.26
N VAL A 156 -5.60 -4.52 7.29
CA VAL A 156 -4.30 -5.15 7.53
C VAL A 156 -3.40 -4.22 8.34
N TRP A 157 -3.16 -2.99 7.86
CA TRP A 157 -2.21 -2.08 8.49
C TRP A 157 -2.68 -1.50 9.82
N LEU A 158 -3.97 -1.19 9.95
CA LEU A 158 -4.52 -0.58 11.15
C LEU A 158 -4.86 -1.63 12.22
N ARG A 159 -5.10 -2.88 11.84
CA ARG A 159 -5.58 -3.92 12.76
C ARG A 159 -4.79 -5.20 12.72
N LEU A 160 -4.73 -5.91 11.60
CA LEU A 160 -4.16 -7.27 11.62
C LEU A 160 -2.67 -7.28 11.98
N LEU A 161 -1.87 -6.43 11.35
CA LEU A 161 -0.43 -6.39 11.62
C LEU A 161 -0.11 -5.93 13.05
N PRO A 162 -0.68 -4.81 13.56
CA PRO A 162 -0.41 -4.38 14.94
C PRO A 162 -0.91 -5.36 16.00
N GLU A 163 -2.02 -6.05 15.75
CA GLU A 163 -2.55 -7.06 16.67
C GLU A 163 -1.78 -8.39 16.61
N ASP A 164 -1.14 -8.72 15.49
CA ASP A 164 -0.21 -9.86 15.42
C ASP A 164 1.13 -9.56 16.12
N ASP A 165 1.57 -8.30 16.09
CA ASP A 165 2.84 -7.86 16.69
C ASP A 165 2.74 -7.50 18.18
N ARG A 166 1.54 -7.56 18.78
CA ARG A 166 1.34 -7.23 20.18
C ARG A 166 2.02 -8.27 21.10
N ALA A 167 2.69 -7.79 22.15
CA ALA A 167 3.36 -8.65 23.13
C ALA A 167 2.43 -9.41 24.08
N ARG A 168 1.13 -9.06 24.11
CA ARG A 168 0.17 -9.58 25.11
C ARG A 168 -1.12 -10.05 24.43
N PRO A 169 -1.86 -11.02 25.00
CA PRO A 169 -3.10 -11.52 24.39
C PRO A 169 -4.21 -10.47 24.27
N THR A 170 -4.22 -9.45 25.14
CA THR A 170 -5.27 -8.43 25.17
C THR A 170 -5.02 -7.30 24.17
N PRO A 171 -6.06 -6.87 23.40
CA PRO A 171 -5.95 -5.76 22.46
C PRO A 171 -5.42 -4.47 23.12
N ARG A 172 -4.75 -3.63 22.33
CA ARG A 172 -4.31 -2.30 22.79
C ARG A 172 -5.52 -1.36 22.85
N SER A 173 -5.58 -0.54 23.90
CA SER A 173 -6.47 0.63 23.89
C SER A 173 -5.90 1.70 22.97
N PHE A 174 -6.72 2.66 22.54
CA PHE A 174 -6.28 3.74 21.66
C PHE A 174 -5.06 4.50 22.22
N GLY A 175 -5.08 4.85 23.51
CA GLY A 175 -3.96 5.53 24.16
C GLY A 175 -2.69 4.67 24.24
N ALA A 176 -2.81 3.34 24.34
CA ALA A 176 -1.65 2.44 24.29
C ALA A 176 -1.08 2.35 22.86
N SER A 177 -1.92 2.32 21.84
CA SER A 177 -1.50 2.36 20.43
C SER A 177 -0.77 3.67 20.10
N TYR A 178 -1.30 4.81 20.55
CA TYR A 178 -0.62 6.11 20.37
C TYR A 178 0.76 6.16 21.04
N ARG A 179 0.89 5.65 22.28
CA ARG A 179 2.18 5.60 22.97
C ARG A 179 3.19 4.71 22.25
N ALA A 180 2.76 3.56 21.76
CA ALA A 180 3.61 2.66 20.98
C ALA A 180 4.09 3.33 19.68
N LEU A 181 3.17 3.94 18.93
CA LEU A 181 3.51 4.66 17.71
C LEU A 181 4.46 5.85 17.98
N ARG A 182 4.24 6.59 19.07
CA ARG A 182 5.13 7.68 19.50
C ARG A 182 6.52 7.19 19.90
N SER A 183 6.64 6.01 20.49
CA SER A 183 7.96 5.44 20.80
C SER A 183 8.72 4.96 19.57
N GLU A 184 8.01 4.56 18.50
CA GLU A 184 8.63 4.09 17.26
C GLU A 184 9.03 5.25 16.32
N LEU A 185 8.16 6.25 16.15
CA LEU A 185 8.38 7.35 15.20
C LEU A 185 8.90 8.64 15.85
N GLY A 186 8.71 8.80 17.15
CA GLY A 186 8.97 10.05 17.86
C GLY A 186 7.82 11.06 17.71
N GLY A 187 7.74 12.00 18.67
CA GLY A 187 6.67 13.00 18.70
C GLY A 187 6.70 14.00 17.53
N TRP A 188 7.90 14.33 17.03
CA TRP A 188 8.07 15.26 15.91
C TRP A 188 7.48 14.72 14.61
N VAL A 189 7.85 13.49 14.23
CA VAL A 189 7.35 12.83 13.01
C VAL A 189 5.83 12.69 13.06
N LEU A 190 5.28 12.31 14.21
CA LEU A 190 3.83 12.26 14.40
C LEU A 190 3.16 13.63 14.29
N GLY A 191 3.79 14.68 14.81
CA GLY A 191 3.31 16.06 14.65
C GLY A 191 3.23 16.47 13.18
N VAL A 192 4.25 16.13 12.38
CA VAL A 192 4.26 16.39 10.93
C VAL A 192 3.12 15.65 10.23
N PHE A 193 2.89 14.37 10.51
CA PHE A 193 1.77 13.61 9.93
C PHE A 193 0.40 14.12 10.36
N ALA A 194 0.25 14.55 11.62
CA ALA A 194 -0.98 15.16 12.11
C ALA A 194 -1.26 16.49 11.39
N LEU A 195 -0.25 17.34 11.26
CA LEU A 195 -0.36 18.60 10.53
C LEU A 195 -0.68 18.37 9.05
N ALA A 196 -0.01 17.42 8.39
CA ALA A 196 -0.28 17.07 6.99
C ALA A 196 -1.74 16.59 6.79
N SER A 197 -2.25 15.78 7.72
CA SER A 197 -3.66 15.34 7.72
C SER A 197 -4.63 16.51 7.84
N ILE A 198 -4.35 17.49 8.72
CA ILE A 198 -5.18 18.70 8.87
C ILE A 198 -5.12 19.56 7.61
N VAL A 199 -3.93 19.79 7.06
CA VAL A 199 -3.75 20.57 5.82
C VAL A 199 -4.52 19.91 4.67
N LEU A 200 -4.45 18.59 4.53
CA LEU A 200 -5.20 17.86 3.51
C LEU A 200 -6.72 18.02 3.68
N ALA A 201 -7.23 17.92 4.92
CA ALA A 201 -8.65 18.11 5.20
C ALA A 201 -9.12 19.53 4.87
N LEU A 202 -8.34 20.55 5.26
CA LEU A 202 -8.64 21.94 4.95
C LEU A 202 -8.54 22.22 3.43
N TRP A 203 -7.56 21.65 2.75
CA TRP A 203 -7.42 21.74 1.29
C TRP A 203 -8.62 21.14 0.58
N ALA A 204 -9.12 19.98 1.03
CA ALA A 204 -10.30 19.34 0.47
C ALA A 204 -11.59 20.18 0.65
N CYS A 205 -11.65 21.07 1.65
CA CYS A 205 -12.76 22.03 1.79
C CYS A 205 -12.70 23.17 0.76
N VAL A 206 -11.54 23.44 0.16
CA VAL A 206 -11.34 24.48 -0.85
C VAL A 206 -11.38 23.90 -2.26
N ASP A 207 -10.62 22.83 -2.49
CA ASP A 207 -10.59 22.09 -3.75
C ASP A 207 -10.44 20.59 -3.47
N LEU A 208 -11.56 19.87 -3.55
CA LEU A 208 -11.59 18.43 -3.32
C LEU A 208 -10.82 17.65 -4.40
N ALA A 209 -10.84 18.10 -5.65
CA ALA A 209 -10.22 17.39 -6.75
C ALA A 209 -8.69 17.47 -6.63
N GLU A 210 -8.17 18.66 -6.38
CA GLU A 210 -6.73 18.89 -6.21
C GLU A 210 -6.20 18.19 -4.94
N ALA A 211 -6.94 18.29 -3.83
CA ALA A 211 -6.58 17.61 -2.58
C ALA A 211 -6.53 16.09 -2.74
N ARG A 212 -7.50 15.51 -3.47
CA ARG A 212 -7.50 14.08 -3.81
C ARG A 212 -6.28 13.70 -4.63
N ASP A 213 -5.91 14.50 -5.63
CA ASP A 213 -4.73 14.21 -6.45
C ASP A 213 -3.43 14.26 -5.62
N GLY A 214 -3.33 15.22 -4.68
CA GLY A 214 -2.26 15.26 -3.69
C GLY A 214 -2.22 14.03 -2.77
N TYR A 215 -3.39 13.60 -2.28
CA TYR A 215 -3.53 12.37 -1.50
C TYR A 215 -3.09 11.13 -2.28
N LEU A 216 -3.47 11.02 -3.56
CA LEU A 216 -3.10 9.88 -4.41
C LEU A 216 -1.58 9.82 -4.65
N ARG A 217 -0.88 10.96 -4.71
CA ARG A 217 0.60 11.00 -4.72
C ARG A 217 1.17 10.39 -3.43
N PHE A 218 0.60 10.74 -2.28
CA PHE A 218 1.01 10.15 -0.99
C PHE A 218 0.69 8.65 -0.93
N ALA A 219 -0.46 8.22 -1.44
CA ALA A 219 -0.82 6.79 -1.53
C ALA A 219 0.19 6.00 -2.38
N ARG A 220 0.68 6.58 -3.49
CA ARG A 220 1.73 5.98 -4.31
C ARG A 220 3.07 5.86 -3.54
N CYS A 221 3.42 6.89 -2.79
CA CYS A 221 4.58 6.86 -1.88
C CYS A 221 4.42 5.74 -0.84
N HIS A 222 3.25 5.61 -0.22
CA HIS A 222 2.93 4.53 0.73
C HIS A 222 3.07 3.14 0.11
N GLY A 223 2.48 2.88 -1.06
CA GLY A 223 2.65 1.59 -1.74
C GLY A 223 4.12 1.29 -2.05
N SER A 224 4.92 2.31 -2.34
CA SER A 224 6.35 2.15 -2.64
C SER A 224 7.16 1.81 -1.38
N LEU A 225 6.76 2.35 -0.23
CA LEU A 225 7.31 1.97 1.07
C LEU A 225 7.06 0.48 1.34
N GLU A 226 5.88 -0.04 1.00
CA GLU A 226 5.58 -1.47 1.13
C GLU A 226 6.44 -2.33 0.21
N LEU A 227 6.63 -1.93 -1.04
CA LEU A 227 7.54 -2.63 -1.95
C LEU A 227 8.98 -2.63 -1.44
N ILE A 228 9.43 -1.52 -0.83
CA ILE A 228 10.75 -1.47 -0.18
C ILE A 228 10.78 -2.49 0.96
N ALA A 229 9.76 -2.51 1.82
CA ALA A 229 9.67 -3.50 2.90
C ALA A 229 9.68 -4.95 2.38
N VAL A 230 8.95 -5.26 1.30
CA VAL A 230 8.99 -6.57 0.63
C VAL A 230 10.40 -6.89 0.13
N GLY A 231 11.03 -5.96 -0.58
CA GLY A 231 12.39 -6.14 -1.11
C GLY A 231 13.40 -6.41 0.01
N LEU A 232 13.27 -5.70 1.13
CA LEU A 232 14.10 -5.88 2.32
C LEU A 232 13.87 -7.26 2.96
N LEU A 233 12.62 -7.72 3.09
CA LEU A 233 12.30 -9.04 3.62
C LEU A 233 12.88 -10.18 2.75
N ILE A 234 12.76 -10.05 1.42
CA ILE A 234 13.31 -11.04 0.49
C ILE A 234 14.83 -11.04 0.54
N ALA A 235 15.46 -9.86 0.46
CA ALA A 235 16.91 -9.71 0.46
C ALA A 235 17.55 -10.18 1.78
N GLY A 236 16.95 -9.79 2.91
CA GLY A 236 17.42 -10.14 4.26
C GLY A 236 17.15 -11.59 4.63
N GLY A 237 16.18 -12.25 3.98
CA GLY A 237 15.91 -13.67 4.13
C GLY A 237 15.38 -14.11 5.49
N ARG A 238 15.08 -13.16 6.39
CA ARG A 238 14.58 -13.37 7.74
C ARG A 238 13.11 -12.96 7.79
N ARG A 239 12.27 -13.82 8.39
CA ARG A 239 10.95 -13.39 8.87
C ARG A 239 11.15 -12.66 10.20
N TYR A 240 10.37 -11.63 10.47
CA TYR A 240 10.47 -10.88 11.73
C TYR A 240 10.21 -11.87 12.89
N GLY A 241 11.12 -11.95 13.87
CA GLY A 241 11.00 -12.85 15.02
C GLY A 241 11.52 -14.28 14.86
N GLY A 242 12.21 -14.61 13.76
CA GLY A 242 13.03 -15.83 13.68
C GLY A 242 14.44 -15.56 14.19
N ALA A 243 14.71 -15.91 15.45
CA ALA A 243 16.06 -16.25 15.90
C ALA A 243 16.36 -17.69 15.50
#